data_AF-A0A7W6MX34-F1
#
_entry.id   AF-A0A7W6MX34-F1
#
_cell.length_a   1.000
_cell.length_b   1.000
_cell.length_c   1.000
_cell.angle_alpha   90.00
_cell.angle_beta   90.00
_cell.angle_gamma   90.00
#
_symmetry.space_group_name_H-M   'P 1'
#
loop_
_entity.id
_entity.type
_entity.pdbx_description
1 polymer ?
#
loop_
_entity_poly.entity_id
_entity_poly.type
_entity_poly.pdbx_seq_one_letter_code
_entity_poly.pdbx_strand_id
1 'polypeptide(L)'
;MPDDRRPRIINVTRKPTKCPNCGEKVVDIVYGTGDMTEIEFALQYRKEAIMGGDNIPRRPPIWCCSCGCKRFRKVNPDGTDVAVKVKMLKDTRKAPASVINWSSSMVDRALKNNQIDSIHKYTLDITTDFDEQETLVITAVSQTDAELLARDLVRNGAVGLKGRRCIKVEVISEHPQYKCYHDNAQ
;
A
#
# COMPACT_ATOMS: atom_id res chain seq x y z
N MET A 1 -12.00 -19.64 30.25
CA MET A 1 -10.61 -19.26 29.91
C MET A 1 -10.69 -18.10 28.92
N PRO A 2 -10.07 -16.93 29.17
CA PRO A 2 -10.01 -15.89 28.15
C PRO A 2 -9.26 -16.44 26.92
N ASP A 3 -9.77 -16.14 25.74
CA ASP A 3 -9.16 -16.55 24.47
C ASP A 3 -7.76 -15.92 24.31
N ASP A 4 -6.73 -16.71 24.62
CA ASP A 4 -5.31 -16.32 24.65
C ASP A 4 -4.73 -16.05 23.23
N ARG A 5 -5.56 -16.17 22.18
CA ARG A 5 -5.21 -15.80 20.80
C ARG A 5 -5.26 -14.30 20.55
N ARG A 6 -5.85 -13.51 21.46
CA ARG A 6 -5.97 -12.06 21.27
C ARG A 6 -4.65 -11.36 21.64
N PRO A 7 -4.05 -10.58 20.73
CA PRO A 7 -2.84 -9.82 21.03
C PRO A 7 -3.03 -8.93 22.26
N ARG A 8 -2.14 -9.04 23.26
CA ARG A 8 -2.19 -8.17 24.45
C ARG A 8 -2.17 -6.70 24.03
N ILE A 9 -3.08 -5.90 24.59
CA ILE A 9 -3.21 -4.47 24.34
C ILE A 9 -2.24 -3.71 25.25
N ILE A 10 -1.42 -2.84 24.68
CA ILE A 10 -0.46 -1.98 25.38
C ILE A 10 -1.00 -0.54 25.38
N ASN A 11 -1.00 0.11 26.53
CA ASN A 11 -1.31 1.54 26.64
C ASN A 11 -0.09 2.38 26.27
N VAL A 12 -0.29 3.36 25.40
CA VAL A 12 0.76 4.26 24.91
C VAL A 12 0.25 5.70 24.84
N THR A 13 1.11 6.68 25.06
CA THR A 13 0.73 8.11 24.94
C THR A 13 0.79 8.62 23.50
N ARG A 14 1.64 8.00 22.67
CA ARG A 14 1.85 8.31 21.24
C ARG A 14 2.00 7.03 20.43
N LYS A 15 1.81 7.11 19.11
CA LYS A 15 2.02 5.98 18.20
C LYS A 15 3.50 5.56 18.24
N PRO A 16 3.83 4.32 18.64
CA PRO A 16 5.19 3.84 18.54
C PRO A 16 5.59 3.72 17.07
N THR A 17 6.86 3.97 16.74
CA THR A 17 7.37 3.71 15.38
C THR A 17 7.56 2.20 15.16
N LYS A 18 8.00 1.50 16.20
CA LYS A 18 8.27 0.05 16.21
C LYS A 18 7.57 -0.64 17.38
N CYS A 19 7.24 -1.90 17.18
CA CYS A 19 6.66 -2.76 18.19
C CYS A 19 7.74 -3.14 19.22
N PRO A 20 7.49 -2.95 20.53
CA PRO A 20 8.46 -3.31 21.56
C PRO A 20 8.66 -4.84 21.70
N ASN A 21 7.77 -5.65 21.10
CA ASN A 21 7.85 -7.10 21.19
C ASN A 21 8.69 -7.74 20.09
N CYS A 22 8.61 -7.25 18.86
CA CYS A 22 9.27 -7.87 17.69
C CYS A 22 10.00 -6.89 16.78
N GLY A 23 10.03 -5.59 17.10
CA GLY A 23 10.73 -4.57 16.30
C GLY A 23 10.04 -4.16 15.00
N GLU A 24 8.98 -4.86 14.59
CA GLU A 24 8.18 -4.55 13.40
C GLU A 24 7.49 -3.19 13.48
N LYS A 25 7.13 -2.62 12.33
CA LYS A 25 6.43 -1.34 12.26
C LYS A 25 5.04 -1.41 12.90
N VAL A 26 4.57 -0.27 13.38
CA VAL A 26 3.22 -0.11 13.93
C VAL A 26 2.35 0.64 12.93
N VAL A 27 1.24 0.01 12.56
CA VAL A 27 0.30 0.49 11.55
C VAL A 27 -1.03 0.87 12.20
N ASP A 28 -1.88 1.59 11.47
CA ASP A 28 -3.20 1.94 11.98
C ASP A 28 -4.16 0.75 11.90
N ILE A 29 -5.15 0.73 12.79
CA ILE A 29 -6.29 -0.17 12.69
C ILE A 29 -7.44 0.58 12.01
N VAL A 30 -8.02 -0.02 10.98
CA VAL A 30 -9.21 0.49 10.28
C VAL A 30 -10.40 -0.37 10.68
N TYR A 31 -11.47 0.25 11.16
CA TYR A 31 -12.68 -0.41 11.63
C TYR A 31 -13.86 -0.25 10.67
N GLY A 32 -14.92 -1.01 10.87
CA GLY A 32 -16.09 -1.02 9.98
C GLY A 32 -15.74 -1.64 8.64
N THR A 33 -14.93 -2.70 8.66
CA THR A 33 -14.32 -3.31 7.48
C THR A 33 -15.15 -4.44 6.88
N GLY A 34 -16.15 -4.96 7.59
CA GLY A 34 -16.80 -6.21 7.22
C GLY A 34 -15.77 -7.33 7.01
N ASP A 35 -15.89 -8.04 5.90
CA ASP A 35 -15.00 -9.15 5.49
C ASP A 35 -13.74 -8.70 4.73
N MET A 36 -13.49 -7.39 4.60
CA MET A 36 -12.32 -6.88 3.90
C MET A 36 -11.04 -7.37 4.58
N THR A 37 -10.13 -7.92 3.77
CA THR A 37 -8.81 -8.39 4.19
C THR A 37 -7.76 -7.27 4.11
N GLU A 38 -6.64 -7.41 4.82
CA GLU A 38 -5.53 -6.45 4.74
C GLU A 38 -4.95 -6.33 3.33
N ILE A 39 -4.92 -7.42 2.57
CA ILE A 39 -4.40 -7.45 1.19
C ILE A 39 -5.33 -6.65 0.26
N GLU A 40 -6.64 -6.86 0.36
CA GLU A 40 -7.62 -6.09 -0.41
C GLU A 40 -7.56 -4.60 -0.05
N PHE A 41 -7.46 -4.27 1.24
CA PHE A 41 -7.29 -2.89 1.67
C PHE A 41 -6.01 -2.27 1.10
N ALA A 42 -4.88 -3.00 1.17
CA ALA A 42 -3.61 -2.54 0.63
C ALA A 42 -3.67 -2.27 -0.88
N LEU A 43 -4.37 -3.10 -1.66
CA LEU A 43 -4.51 -2.89 -3.10
C LEU A 43 -5.52 -1.78 -3.44
N GLN A 44 -6.70 -1.79 -2.80
CA GLN A 44 -7.78 -0.87 -3.14
C GLN A 44 -7.55 0.55 -2.60
N TYR A 45 -7.02 0.67 -1.38
CA TYR A 45 -6.76 1.96 -0.72
C TYR A 45 -5.30 2.38 -0.79
N ARG A 46 -4.39 1.48 -1.20
CA ARG A 46 -2.97 1.77 -1.44
C ARG A 46 -2.29 2.28 -0.17
N LYS A 47 -2.67 1.66 0.95
CA LYS A 47 -2.28 2.02 2.32
C LYS A 47 -2.10 0.75 3.14
N GLU A 48 -1.18 0.82 4.08
CA GLU A 48 -0.99 -0.25 5.03
C GLU A 48 -1.80 -0.02 6.31
N ALA A 49 -2.58 -1.01 6.70
CA ALA A 49 -3.36 -1.03 7.93
C ALA A 49 -3.73 -2.47 8.33
N ILE A 50 -4.17 -2.66 9.58
CA ILE A 50 -4.79 -3.89 10.06
C ILE A 50 -6.30 -3.72 10.09
N MET A 51 -7.05 -4.74 9.66
CA MET A 51 -8.51 -4.71 9.64
C MET A 51 -9.05 -5.03 11.04
N GLY A 52 -9.78 -4.07 11.61
CA GLY A 52 -10.30 -4.10 12.98
C GLY A 52 -11.65 -4.79 13.12
N GLY A 53 -12.33 -5.08 12.00
CA GLY A 53 -13.70 -5.59 11.96
C GLY A 53 -14.73 -4.55 12.39
N ASP A 54 -15.97 -5.01 12.58
CA ASP A 54 -17.11 -4.13 12.87
C ASP A 54 -17.39 -3.99 14.37
N ASN A 55 -16.88 -4.92 15.18
CA ASN A 55 -17.03 -4.92 16.63
C ASN A 55 -16.02 -3.98 17.29
N ILE A 56 -16.30 -2.68 17.25
CA ILE A 56 -15.47 -1.65 17.87
C ILE A 56 -15.65 -1.69 19.40
N PRO A 57 -14.62 -2.02 20.19
CA PRO A 57 -14.75 -2.06 21.64
C PRO A 57 -14.80 -0.64 22.21
N ARG A 58 -15.40 -0.48 23.40
CA ARG A 58 -15.56 0.83 24.09
C ARG A 58 -14.24 1.59 24.30
N ARG A 59 -13.13 0.87 24.49
CA ARG A 59 -11.77 1.42 24.63
C ARG A 59 -10.88 0.86 23.51
N PRO A 60 -11.01 1.36 22.27
CA PRO A 60 -10.41 0.71 21.12
C PRO A 60 -8.90 0.89 21.05
N PRO A 61 -8.13 -0.19 20.78
CA PRO A 61 -6.80 -0.01 20.22
C PRO A 61 -6.93 0.66 18.85
N ILE A 62 -6.07 1.63 18.55
CA ILE A 62 -6.11 2.35 17.28
C ILE A 62 -4.88 2.07 16.41
N TRP A 63 -3.91 1.34 16.97
CA TRP A 63 -2.73 0.89 16.27
C TRP A 63 -2.45 -0.59 16.56
N CYS A 64 -1.77 -1.24 15.61
CA CYS A 64 -1.37 -2.63 15.71
C CYS A 64 0.06 -2.78 15.19
N CYS A 65 0.79 -3.75 15.74
CA CYS A 65 2.00 -4.25 15.11
C CYS A 65 1.64 -4.84 13.74
N SER A 66 2.43 -4.59 12.70
CA SER A 66 2.19 -5.13 11.34
C SER A 66 2.11 -6.66 11.33
N CYS A 67 2.93 -7.34 12.13
CA CYS A 67 2.85 -8.81 12.28
C CYS A 67 1.70 -9.29 13.20
N GLY A 68 0.86 -8.39 13.72
CA GLY A 68 -0.30 -8.72 14.55
C GLY A 68 -0.01 -9.05 16.02
N CYS A 69 1.25 -9.14 16.46
CA CYS A 69 1.58 -9.66 17.80
C CYS A 69 1.14 -8.78 19.00
N LYS A 70 0.95 -7.47 18.78
CA LYS A 70 0.52 -6.51 19.81
C LYS A 70 -0.42 -5.47 19.22
N ARG A 71 -1.34 -4.99 20.06
CA ARG A 71 -2.23 -3.86 19.76
C ARG A 71 -1.95 -2.73 20.73
N PHE A 72 -2.14 -1.49 20.29
CA PHE A 72 -1.82 -0.31 21.09
C PHE A 72 -3.03 0.60 21.21
N ARG A 73 -3.31 1.00 22.45
CA ARG A 73 -4.36 1.93 22.81
C ARG A 73 -3.75 3.24 23.26
N LYS A 74 -4.26 4.34 22.73
CA LYS A 74 -3.83 5.68 23.16
C LYS A 74 -4.41 5.97 24.55
N VAL A 75 -3.60 6.55 25.43
CA VAL A 75 -3.98 7.04 26.77
C VAL A 75 -3.35 8.42 27.02
N ASN A 76 -3.81 9.12 28.05
CA ASN A 76 -3.17 10.32 28.55
C ASN A 76 -1.84 10.00 29.26
N PRO A 77 -0.95 11.00 29.48
CA PRO A 77 0.30 10.80 30.23
C PRO A 77 0.13 10.24 31.64
N ASP A 78 -0.99 10.53 32.29
CA ASP A 78 -1.37 10.00 33.61
C ASP A 78 -1.97 8.57 33.55
N GLY A 79 -2.04 7.97 32.36
CA GLY A 79 -2.59 6.63 32.13
C GLY A 79 -4.10 6.55 32.00
N THR A 80 -4.81 7.67 32.13
CA THR A 80 -6.28 7.73 31.98
C THR A 80 -6.72 7.60 30.53
N ASP A 81 -8.01 7.31 30.34
CA ASP A 81 -8.59 7.20 29.01
C ASP A 81 -8.60 8.53 28.27
N VAL A 82 -8.21 8.47 27.01
CA VAL A 82 -8.34 9.59 26.08
C VAL A 82 -9.43 9.27 25.05
N ALA A 83 -10.27 10.26 24.75
CA ALA A 83 -11.20 10.14 23.64
C ALA A 83 -10.43 10.02 22.33
N VAL A 84 -10.62 8.92 21.60
CA VAL A 84 -9.98 8.68 20.30
C VAL A 84 -11.03 8.62 19.20
N LYS A 85 -10.74 9.27 18.08
CA LYS A 85 -11.46 9.03 16.84
C LYS A 85 -10.84 7.83 16.14
N VAL A 86 -11.58 6.73 16.06
CA VAL A 86 -11.16 5.54 15.30
C VAL A 86 -11.17 5.84 13.80
N LYS A 87 -10.28 5.19 13.04
CA LYS A 87 -10.31 5.24 11.58
C LYS A 87 -11.36 4.26 11.08
N MET A 88 -12.34 4.77 10.34
CA MET A 88 -13.39 3.95 9.73
C MET A 88 -13.10 3.73 8.24
N LEU A 89 -13.40 2.55 7.72
CA LEU A 89 -13.23 2.23 6.31
C LEU A 89 -14.02 3.21 5.42
N LYS A 90 -15.28 3.49 5.75
CA LYS A 90 -16.16 4.42 5.03
C LYS A 90 -15.60 5.85 4.89
N ASP A 91 -14.74 6.27 5.82
CA ASP A 91 -14.13 7.60 5.84
C ASP A 91 -12.71 7.60 5.22
N THR A 92 -12.22 6.42 4.80
CA THR A 92 -10.88 6.27 4.26
C THR A 92 -10.88 6.67 2.78
N ARG A 93 -10.00 7.61 2.43
CA ARG A 93 -9.75 7.96 1.03
C ARG A 93 -8.68 7.05 0.45
N LYS A 94 -8.85 6.62 -0.81
CA LYS A 94 -7.79 5.92 -1.56
C LYS A 94 -6.59 6.86 -1.77
N ALA A 95 -5.37 6.36 -1.62
CA ALA A 95 -4.20 7.06 -2.09
C ALA A 95 -4.10 6.95 -3.63
N PRO A 96 -3.30 7.79 -4.33
CA PRO A 96 -3.09 7.69 -5.78
C PRO A 96 -2.44 6.37 -6.22
N ALA A 97 -2.64 5.93 -7.47
CA ALA A 97 -2.11 4.64 -7.94
C ALA A 97 -0.59 4.62 -8.06
N SER A 98 -0.03 5.80 -8.31
CA SER A 98 1.40 6.07 -8.40
C SER A 98 2.19 5.77 -7.13
N VAL A 99 1.52 5.58 -5.98
CA VAL A 99 2.17 5.12 -4.73
C VAL A 99 2.65 3.67 -4.85
N ILE A 100 2.01 2.86 -5.70
CA ILE A 100 2.44 1.48 -5.98
C ILE A 100 3.34 1.51 -7.22
N ASN A 101 4.54 0.94 -7.09
CA ASN A 101 5.37 0.61 -8.23
C ASN A 101 5.00 -0.79 -8.73
N TRP A 102 4.40 -0.87 -9.91
CA TRP A 102 4.06 -2.12 -10.56
C TRP A 102 5.23 -2.62 -11.38
N SER A 103 5.45 -3.93 -11.47
CA SER A 103 6.57 -4.48 -12.23
C SER A 103 6.07 -5.48 -13.27
N SER A 104 6.55 -5.35 -14.50
CA SER A 104 6.30 -6.34 -15.55
C SER A 104 7.04 -7.64 -15.25
N SER A 105 6.44 -8.77 -15.61
CA SER A 105 7.09 -10.08 -15.52
C SER A 105 8.34 -10.20 -16.42
N MET A 106 8.49 -9.31 -17.41
CA MET A 106 9.71 -9.25 -18.23
C MET A 106 10.92 -8.70 -17.46
N VAL A 107 10.70 -7.92 -16.41
CA VAL A 107 11.75 -7.40 -15.52
C VAL A 107 12.48 -8.55 -14.84
N ASP A 108 11.76 -9.56 -14.34
CA ASP A 108 12.36 -10.74 -13.71
C ASP A 108 13.28 -11.51 -14.67
N ARG A 109 12.92 -11.54 -15.96
CA ARG A 109 13.75 -12.17 -17.01
C ARG A 109 14.98 -11.34 -17.31
N ALA A 110 14.84 -10.02 -17.43
CA ALA A 110 15.96 -9.11 -17.64
C ALA A 110 16.96 -9.18 -16.48
N LEU A 111 16.48 -9.24 -15.23
CA LEU A 111 17.32 -9.42 -14.04
C LEU A 111 18.10 -10.74 -14.09
N LYS A 112 17.43 -11.87 -14.41
CA LYS A 112 18.09 -13.18 -14.54
C LYS A 112 19.14 -13.22 -15.65
N ASN A 113 18.94 -12.47 -16.72
CA ASN A 113 19.85 -12.41 -17.86
C ASN A 113 20.90 -11.28 -17.72
N ASN A 114 20.95 -10.60 -16.58
CA ASN A 114 21.83 -9.45 -16.33
C ASN A 114 21.68 -8.31 -17.35
N GLN A 115 20.46 -8.12 -17.87
CA GLN A 115 20.09 -7.05 -18.81
C GLN A 115 19.53 -5.83 -18.06
N ILE A 116 20.20 -5.43 -16.99
CA ILE A 116 19.71 -4.43 -16.03
C ILE A 116 19.49 -3.07 -16.70
N ASP A 117 20.34 -2.72 -17.67
CA ASP A 117 20.26 -1.45 -18.42
C ASP A 117 18.97 -1.32 -19.24
N SER A 118 18.30 -2.43 -19.54
CA SER A 118 17.00 -2.40 -20.22
C SER A 118 15.84 -2.03 -19.29
N ILE A 119 16.03 -2.09 -17.97
CA ILE A 119 14.97 -1.92 -16.98
C ILE A 119 14.79 -0.43 -16.65
N HIS A 120 13.62 0.07 -16.99
CA HIS A 120 13.24 1.46 -16.81
C HIS A 120 11.99 1.57 -15.93
N LYS A 121 11.89 2.73 -15.29
CA LYS A 121 10.72 3.17 -14.53
C LYS A 121 9.97 4.21 -15.36
N TYR A 122 8.75 3.86 -15.75
CA TYR A 122 7.81 4.67 -16.49
C TYR A 122 6.76 5.26 -15.56
N THR A 123 6.44 6.53 -15.77
CA THR A 123 5.23 7.15 -15.20
C THR A 123 4.24 7.33 -16.34
N LEU A 124 3.06 6.74 -16.21
CA LEU A 124 2.03 6.74 -17.25
C LEU A 124 0.76 7.39 -16.74
N ASP A 125 0.12 8.23 -17.55
CA ASP A 125 -1.27 8.63 -17.33
C ASP A 125 -2.18 7.75 -18.17
N ILE A 126 -3.23 7.23 -17.54
CA ILE A 126 -4.23 6.40 -18.20
C ILE A 126 -5.59 7.09 -18.18
N THR A 127 -6.38 6.83 -19.22
CA THR A 127 -7.80 7.19 -19.25
C THR A 127 -8.61 5.95 -19.57
N THR A 128 -9.62 5.66 -18.76
CA THR A 128 -10.52 4.52 -18.95
C THR A 128 -11.71 4.88 -19.85
N ASP A 129 -12.46 3.85 -20.25
CA ASP A 129 -13.74 3.95 -20.95
C ASP A 129 -14.85 4.63 -20.13
N PHE A 130 -14.60 4.96 -18.87
CA PHE A 130 -15.49 5.70 -17.98
C PHE A 130 -14.98 7.13 -17.72
N ASP A 131 -14.04 7.61 -18.55
CA ASP A 131 -13.36 8.90 -18.42
C ASP A 131 -12.64 9.10 -17.08
N GLU A 132 -12.32 8.01 -16.38
CA GLU A 132 -11.50 8.06 -15.17
C GLU A 132 -10.03 8.21 -15.55
N GLN A 133 -9.34 9.15 -14.90
CA GLN A 133 -7.92 9.39 -15.07
C GLN A 133 -7.15 8.95 -13.82
N GLU A 134 -5.99 8.34 -14.03
CA GLU A 134 -5.10 7.93 -12.95
C GLU A 134 -3.66 7.84 -13.46
N THR A 135 -2.70 8.13 -12.58
CA THR A 135 -1.26 8.03 -12.88
C THR A 135 -0.70 6.73 -12.32
N LEU A 136 -0.04 5.93 -13.16
CA LEU A 136 0.63 4.68 -12.80
C LEU A 136 2.15 4.86 -12.80
N VAL A 137 2.80 4.14 -11.90
CA VAL A 137 4.26 4.02 -11.88
C VAL A 137 4.61 2.56 -12.15
N ILE A 138 5.30 2.32 -13.26
CA ILE A 138 5.55 0.98 -13.80
C ILE A 138 7.04 0.78 -14.05
N THR A 139 7.57 -0.33 -13.57
CA THR A 139 8.88 -0.86 -13.93
C THR A 139 8.73 -1.87 -15.06
N ALA A 140 9.40 -1.63 -16.19
CA ALA A 140 9.28 -2.42 -17.40
C ALA A 140 10.59 -2.38 -18.22
N VAL A 141 10.72 -3.28 -19.20
CA VAL A 141 11.91 -3.35 -20.07
C VAL A 141 11.79 -2.50 -21.35
N SER A 142 10.62 -1.92 -21.59
CA SER A 142 10.34 -0.99 -22.68
C SER A 142 9.03 -0.22 -22.43
N GLN A 143 8.82 0.86 -23.18
CA GLN A 143 7.53 1.58 -23.15
C GLN A 143 6.35 0.66 -23.50
N THR A 144 6.46 -0.15 -24.56
CA THR A 144 5.39 -1.07 -24.99
C THR A 144 5.05 -2.07 -23.88
N ASP A 145 6.05 -2.59 -23.17
CA ASP A 145 5.85 -3.44 -22.00
C ASP A 145 5.10 -2.71 -20.88
N ALA A 146 5.48 -1.46 -20.58
CA ALA A 146 4.81 -0.64 -19.59
C ALA A 146 3.33 -0.39 -19.94
N GLU A 147 3.04 -0.05 -21.19
CA GLU A 147 1.67 0.18 -21.67
C GLU A 147 0.81 -1.08 -21.63
N LEU A 148 1.36 -2.24 -21.99
CA LEU A 148 0.67 -3.52 -21.89
C LEU A 148 0.32 -3.84 -20.44
N LEU A 149 1.27 -3.67 -19.52
CA LEU A 149 1.00 -3.87 -18.09
C LEU A 149 -0.06 -2.89 -17.58
N ALA A 150 -0.01 -1.61 -17.96
CA ALA A 150 -1.01 -0.63 -17.57
C ALA A 150 -2.44 -1.05 -17.97
N ARG A 151 -2.59 -1.55 -19.21
CA ARG A 151 -3.87 -2.05 -19.73
C ARG A 151 -4.34 -3.27 -18.95
N ASP A 152 -3.44 -4.19 -18.63
CA ASP A 152 -3.76 -5.39 -17.85
C ASP A 152 -4.20 -5.06 -16.42
N LEU A 153 -3.54 -4.11 -15.77
CA LEU A 153 -3.91 -3.65 -14.43
C LEU A 153 -5.33 -3.06 -14.40
N VAL A 154 -5.71 -2.27 -15.42
CA VAL A 154 -7.06 -1.71 -15.55
C VAL A 154 -8.08 -2.80 -15.86
N ARG A 155 -7.80 -3.68 -16.82
CA ARG A 155 -8.67 -4.80 -17.20
C ARG A 155 -9.01 -5.67 -16.00
N ASN A 156 -7.99 -6.01 -15.20
CA ASN A 156 -8.15 -6.85 -14.01
C ASN A 156 -8.71 -6.07 -12.81
N GLY A 157 -8.81 -4.75 -12.88
CA GLY A 157 -9.31 -3.89 -11.80
C GLY A 157 -8.33 -3.70 -10.65
N ALA A 158 -7.06 -4.04 -10.85
CA ALA A 158 -6.00 -3.87 -9.86
C ALA A 158 -5.78 -2.40 -9.48
N VAL A 159 -6.09 -1.48 -10.40
CA VAL A 159 -6.04 -0.04 -10.16
C VAL A 159 -7.27 0.43 -9.36
N GLY A 160 -8.33 -0.36 -9.18
CA GLY A 160 -9.50 0.05 -8.40
C GLY A 160 -10.31 1.21 -9.01
N LEU A 161 -10.21 1.37 -10.33
CA LEU A 161 -11.06 2.19 -11.21
C LEU A 161 -12.33 1.40 -11.59
N LYS A 162 -13.38 2.09 -12.01
CA LYS A 162 -14.63 1.46 -12.47
C LYS A 162 -14.49 0.92 -13.90
N GLY A 163 -13.89 1.71 -14.78
CA GLY A 163 -13.63 1.36 -16.16
C GLY A 163 -12.67 0.17 -16.27
N ARG A 164 -12.89 -0.66 -17.29
CA ARG A 164 -12.13 -1.92 -17.51
C ARG A 164 -11.34 -1.91 -18.81
N ARG A 165 -11.40 -0.81 -19.56
CA ARG A 165 -10.65 -0.66 -20.79
C ARG A 165 -9.92 0.68 -20.78
N CYS A 166 -8.60 0.66 -21.00
CA CYS A 166 -7.87 1.89 -21.29
C CYS A 166 -8.17 2.36 -22.71
N ILE A 167 -8.75 3.55 -22.84
CA ILE A 167 -8.92 4.23 -24.13
C ILE A 167 -7.67 5.05 -24.48
N LYS A 168 -6.92 5.50 -23.47
CA LYS A 168 -5.70 6.29 -23.64
C LYS A 168 -4.64 5.87 -22.62
N VAL A 169 -3.38 5.83 -23.05
CA VAL A 169 -2.20 5.65 -22.21
C VAL A 169 -1.14 6.62 -22.73
N GLU A 170 -0.60 7.46 -21.85
CA GLU A 170 0.43 8.45 -22.18
C GLU A 170 1.63 8.31 -21.25
N VAL A 171 2.83 8.32 -21.82
CA VAL A 171 4.07 8.32 -21.05
C VAL A 171 4.40 9.74 -20.62
N ILE A 172 4.48 9.96 -19.32
CA ILE A 172 4.83 11.26 -18.73
C ILE A 172 6.34 11.36 -18.52
N SER A 173 6.97 10.28 -18.07
CA SER A 173 8.43 10.23 -17.91
C SER A 173 8.97 8.79 -17.93
N GLU A 174 10.24 8.67 -18.27
CA GLU A 174 11.03 7.45 -18.26
C GLU A 174 12.36 7.71 -17.56
N HIS A 175 12.74 6.83 -16.64
CA HIS A 175 14.01 6.89 -15.95
C HIS A 175 14.64 5.49 -15.89
N PRO A 176 15.94 5.33 -16.17
CA PRO A 176 16.64 4.08 -15.90
C PRO A 176 16.50 3.72 -14.42
N GLN A 177 16.11 2.48 -14.11
CA GLN A 177 15.86 2.10 -12.72
C GLN A 177 17.16 1.94 -11.92
N TYR A 178 18.24 1.53 -12.60
CA TYR A 178 19.54 1.30 -12.01
C TYR A 178 20.57 2.13 -12.79
N LYS A 179 20.76 3.40 -12.40
CA LYS A 179 21.96 4.12 -12.83
C LYS A 179 23.14 3.62 -12.02
N CYS A 180 24.00 2.80 -12.61
CA CYS A 180 25.37 2.66 -12.12
C CYS A 180 26.05 4.02 -12.28
N TYR A 181 26.28 4.74 -11.19
CA TYR A 181 27.21 5.87 -11.18
C TYR A 181 28.62 5.31 -11.35
N HIS A 182 29.03 5.07 -12.59
CA HIS A 182 30.43 4.96 -12.95
C HIS A 182 30.88 6.28 -13.56
N ASP A 183 30.87 7.34 -12.75
CA ASP A 183 31.59 8.56 -13.08
C ASP A 183 32.97 8.50 -12.41
N ASN A 184 33.91 7.95 -13.20
CA ASN A 184 35.31 8.33 -13.34
C ASN A 184 35.93 9.15 -12.18
N ALA A 185 36.61 8.44 -11.28
CA ALA A 185 37.79 9.00 -10.63
C ALA A 185 38.91 9.04 -11.67
N GLN A 186 39.11 10.21 -12.30
CA GLN A 186 40.37 10.59 -12.93
C GLN A 186 41.16 11.47 -11.96
#